data_AF-A0A193QL58-F1
#
_entry.id   AF-A0A193QL58-F1
#
_cell.length_a   1.000
_cell.length_b   1.000
_cell.length_c   1.000
_cell.angle_alpha   90.00
_cell.angle_beta   90.00
_cell.angle_gamma   90.00
#
_symmetry.space_group_name_H-M   'P 1'
#
loop_
_entity.id
_entity.type
_entity.pdbx_description
1 polymer ?
#
loop_
_entity_poly.entity_id
_entity_poly.type
_entity_poly.pdbx_seq_one_letter_code
_entity_poly.pdbx_strand_id
1 'polypeptide(L)' 'MADDVDLASQHEEAFRQQQIAHYREEELPFTGRCYYYEAPTEGNFFCKECGKDWEKRKYFDSQRRVK' A
#
# COMPACT_ATOMS: atom_id res chain seq x y z
N MET A 1 27.09 -20.49 17.45
CA MET A 1 26.80 -19.26 18.22
C MET A 1 26.47 -18.24 17.15
N ALA A 2 25.23 -17.74 17.11
CA ALA A 2 24.89 -16.66 16.19
C ALA A 2 25.64 -15.41 16.64
N ASP A 3 26.32 -14.74 15.71
CA ASP A 3 26.90 -13.43 16.00
C ASP A 3 25.84 -12.32 15.85
N ASP A 4 26.25 -11.08 16.11
CA ASP A 4 25.34 -9.93 16.04
C ASP A 4 24.78 -9.72 14.62
N VAL A 5 25.51 -10.16 13.58
CA VAL A 5 25.09 -10.05 12.18
C VAL A 5 24.05 -11.11 11.87
N ASP A 6 24.27 -12.35 12.32
CA ASP A 6 23.30 -13.44 12.19
C ASP A 6 21.97 -13.10 12.86
N LEU A 7 22.03 -12.47 14.04
CA LEU A 7 20.83 -12.04 14.77
C LEU A 7 20.10 -10.91 14.03
N ALA A 8 20.83 -9.91 13.53
CA ALA A 8 20.25 -8.81 12.74
C ALA A 8 19.55 -9.32 11.47
N SER A 9 20.18 -10.26 10.76
CA SER A 9 19.60 -10.89 9.56
C SER A 9 18.28 -11.61 9.87
N GLN A 10 18.22 -12.37 10.97
CA GLN A 10 17.00 -13.06 11.39
C GLN A 10 15.87 -12.10 11.74
N HIS A 11 16.19 -10.97 12.39
CA HIS A 11 15.20 -9.94 12.70
C HIS A 11 14.64 -9.28 11.44
N GLU A 12 15.48 -8.96 10.46
CA GLU A 12 15.02 -8.42 9.18
C GLU A 12 14.13 -9.40 8.43
N GLU A 13 14.51 -10.67 8.39
CA GLU A 13 13.72 -11.71 7.72
C GLU A 13 12.36 -11.91 8.40
N ALA A 14 12.33 -11.99 9.73
CA ALA A 14 11.10 -12.09 10.50
C ALA A 14 10.17 -10.88 10.27
N PHE A 15 10.74 -9.67 10.18
CA PHE A 15 9.98 -8.46 9.89
C PHE A 15 9.38 -8.49 8.47
N ARG A 16 10.15 -8.90 7.45
CA ARG A 16 9.62 -9.06 6.08
C ARG A 16 8.51 -10.11 6.02
N GLN A 17 8.72 -11.25 6.66
CA GLN A 17 7.72 -12.33 6.70
C GLN A 17 6.42 -11.88 7.38
N GLN A 18 6.51 -11.12 8.48
CA GLN A 18 5.32 -10.52 9.12
C GLN A 18 4.59 -9.56 8.19
N GLN A 19 5.32 -8.68 7.49
CA GLN A 19 4.68 -7.76 6.53
C GLN A 19 3.96 -8.50 5.41
N ILE A 20 4.57 -9.56 4.87
CA ILE A 20 3.96 -10.39 3.84
C ILE A 20 2.71 -11.12 4.37
N ALA A 21 2.80 -11.72 5.56
CA ALA A 21 1.69 -12.48 6.16
C ALA A 21 0.50 -11.59 6.56
N HIS A 22 0.77 -10.34 6.96
CA HIS A 22 -0.26 -9.36 7.32
C HIS A 22 -0.70 -8.48 6.16
N TYR A 23 -0.07 -8.60 4.99
CA TYR A 23 -0.52 -7.91 3.80
C TYR A 23 -1.90 -8.43 3.41
N ARG A 24 -2.89 -7.55 3.46
CA ARG A 24 -4.23 -7.78 2.92
C ARG A 24 -4.44 -6.75 1.82
N GLU A 25 -4.48 -7.22 0.58
CA GLU A 25 -5.11 -6.44 -0.49
C GLU A 25 -6.61 -6.46 -0.18
N GLU A 26 -7.20 -5.28 0.03
CA GLU A 26 -8.65 -5.17 -0.09
C GLU A 26 -8.98 -5.49 -1.56
N GLU A 27 -9.63 -6.63 -1.79
CA GLU A 27 -10.15 -7.00 -3.11
C GLU A 27 -11.25 -6.02 -3.50
N LEU A 28 -10.85 -4.91 -4.12
CA LEU A 28 -11.77 -3.97 -4.72
C LEU A 28 -12.31 -4.61 -6.01
N PRO A 29 -13.63 -4.77 -6.19
CA PRO A 29 -14.18 -5.31 -7.42
C PRO A 29 -13.76 -4.46 -8.63
N PHE A 30 -13.23 -5.09 -9.67
CA PHE A 30 -12.87 -4.39 -10.90
C PHE A 30 -14.14 -4.07 -11.70
N THR A 31 -14.69 -2.86 -11.51
CA THR A 31 -15.95 -2.43 -12.13
C THR A 31 -15.76 -1.76 -13.50
N GLY A 32 -14.51 -1.54 -13.93
CA GLY A 32 -14.19 -0.74 -15.12
C GLY A 32 -14.65 0.72 -15.00
N ARG A 33 -14.91 1.18 -13.77
CA ARG A 33 -15.40 2.52 -13.46
C ARG A 33 -14.58 3.12 -12.33
N CYS A 34 -14.49 4.44 -12.33
CA CYS A 34 -13.91 5.19 -11.23
C CYS A 34 -14.79 5.03 -9.99
N TYR A 35 -14.20 4.64 -8.86
CA TYR A 35 -14.92 4.47 -7.59
C TYR A 35 -15.55 5.75 -7.03
N TYR A 36 -15.11 6.93 -7.51
CA TYR A 36 -15.59 8.21 -7.01
C TYR A 36 -16.63 8.88 -7.91
N TYR A 37 -16.48 8.75 -9.24
CA TYR A 37 -17.34 9.42 -10.22
C TYR A 37 -18.19 8.46 -11.05
N GLU A 38 -18.01 7.14 -10.90
CA GLU A 38 -18.65 6.07 -11.69
C GLU A 38 -18.43 6.18 -13.22
N ALA A 39 -17.55 7.08 -13.64
CA ALA A 39 -17.14 7.26 -15.03
C ALA A 39 -16.34 6.04 -15.50
N PRO A 40 -16.46 5.63 -16.78
CA PRO A 40 -15.65 4.54 -17.34
C PRO A 40 -14.14 4.79 -17.18
N THR A 41 -13.39 3.75 -16.82
CA THR A 41 -11.93 3.79 -16.67
C THR A 41 -11.27 2.67 -17.48
N GLU A 42 -10.16 2.99 -18.13
CA GLU A 42 -9.43 2.08 -19.03
C GLU A 42 -8.51 1.08 -18.30
N GLY A 43 -8.86 0.64 -17.07
CA GLY A 43 -8.04 -0.37 -16.38
C GLY A 43 -7.77 -0.13 -14.90
N ASN A 44 -8.17 1.02 -14.34
CA ASN A 44 -7.87 1.36 -12.95
C ASN A 44 -9.14 1.59 -12.11
N PHE A 45 -9.01 1.38 -10.79
CA PHE A 45 -10.03 1.70 -9.79
C PHE A 45 -10.40 3.20 -9.75
N PHE A 46 -9.52 4.06 -10.25
CA PHE A 46 -9.73 5.50 -10.31
C PHE A 46 -9.49 6.03 -11.72
N CYS A 47 -10.24 7.07 -12.10
CA CYS A 47 -9.86 7.90 -13.24
C CYS A 47 -8.58 8.68 -12.90
N LYS A 48 -7.89 9.20 -13.92
CA LYS A 48 -6.59 9.87 -13.78
C LYS A 48 -6.59 10.98 -12.73
N GLU A 49 -7.67 11.76 -12.64
CA GLU A 49 -7.77 12.86 -11.67
C GLU A 49 -8.02 12.35 -10.24
N CYS A 50 -8.89 11.36 -10.05
CA CYS A 50 -9.11 10.76 -8.73
C CYS A 50 -7.88 10.03 -8.20
N GLY A 51 -7.11 9.37 -9.07
CA GLY A 51 -5.87 8.71 -8.70
C GLY A 51 -4.86 9.70 -8.12
N LYS A 52 -4.65 10.83 -8.80
CA LYS A 52 -3.76 11.90 -8.32
C LYS A 52 -4.20 12.48 -6.98
N ASP A 53 -5.50 12.71 -6.80
CA ASP A 53 -6.01 13.26 -5.54
C ASP A 53 -5.87 12.28 -4.38
N TRP A 54 -6.09 10.99 -4.64
CA TRP A 54 -5.83 9.94 -3.67
C TRP A 54 -4.35 9.87 -3.28
N GLU A 55 -3.44 9.91 -4.25
CA GLU A 55 -1.99 9.91 -4.00
C GLU A 55 -1.55 11.11 -3.16
N LYS A 56 -2.03 12.32 -3.47
CA LYS A 56 -1.75 13.53 -2.69
C LYS A 56 -2.22 13.39 -1.24
N ARG A 57 -3.42 12.84 -1.01
CA ARG A 57 -3.95 12.60 0.35
C ARG A 57 -3.10 11.59 1.10
N LYS A 58 -2.75 10.46 0.47
CA LYS A 58 -1.87 9.45 1.07
C LYS A 58 -0.50 10.01 1.42
N TYR A 59 0.07 10.83 0.54
CA TYR A 59 1.32 11.52 0.82
C TYR A 59 1.20 12.48 2.01
N PHE A 60 0.14 13.29 2.07
CA PHE A 60 -0.09 14.19 3.20
C PHE A 60 -0.28 13.43 4.53
N ASP A 61 -1.04 12.33 4.51
CA ASP A 61 -1.26 11.49 5.69
C ASP A 61 0.01 10.78 6.17
N SER A 62 0.91 10.39 5.25
CA SER A 62 2.19 9.79 5.63
C SER A 62 3.11 10.81 6.32
N GLN A 63 3.09 12.07 5.89
CA GLN A 63 3.80 13.16 6.56
C GLN A 63 3.23 13.45 7.97
N ARG A 64 1.90 13.33 8.16
CA ARG A 64 1.25 13.55 9.46
C ARG A 64 1.55 12.49 10.51
N ARG A 65 1.93 11.27 10.11
CA ARG A 65 2.28 10.18 11.04
C ARG A 65 3.67 10.36 11.68
N VAL A 66 4.42 11.38 11.28
CA VAL A 66 5.65 11.81 11.97
C VAL A 66 5.27 12.82 13.06
N LYS A 67 4.83 12.32 14.22
CA LYS A 67 4.72 13.10 15.46
C LYS A 67 4.94 12.21 16.67
#